data_AF-A0A1J3IVE9-F1
#
_entry.id   AF-A0A1J3IVE9-F1
#
_cell.length_a   1.000
_cell.length_b   1.000
_cell.length_c   1.000
_cell.angle_alpha   90.00
_cell.angle_beta   90.00
_cell.angle_gamma   90.00
#
_symmetry.space_group_name_H-M   'P 1'
#
loop_
_entity.id
_entity.type
_entity.pdbx_description
1 polymer ?
#
loop_
_entity_poly.entity_id
_entity_poly.type
_entity_poly.pdbx_seq_one_letter_code
_entity_poly.pdbx_strand_id
1 'polypeptide(L)'
;MVAPGLLVTVTPFVLGYVFGPKALLGFLPGAIVSGVQMAVSASNTGGAWDNAKKYIEAGFMVENGEKVKKGSEIHKAAVIGDTVGDPLKDTSGPSLNILIKLMAILSLVFCKYFSQQPLSK
;
A
#
# COMPACT_ATOMS: atom_id res chain seq x y z
N MET A 1 9.02 9.76 -4.32
CA MET A 1 8.61 10.41 -3.04
C MET A 1 7.73 11.63 -3.29
N VAL A 2 8.18 12.62 -4.09
CA VAL A 2 7.41 13.85 -4.38
C VAL A 2 6.07 13.56 -5.07
N ALA A 3 6.06 12.78 -6.15
CA ALA A 3 4.83 12.51 -6.91
C ALA A 3 3.73 11.80 -6.09
N PRO A 4 4.01 10.70 -5.34
CA PRO A 4 3.01 10.11 -4.44
C PRO A 4 2.54 11.08 -3.36
N GLY A 5 3.47 11.84 -2.74
CA GLY A 5 3.12 12.83 -1.71
C GLY A 5 2.19 13.92 -2.23
N LEU A 6 2.46 14.45 -3.43
CA LEU A 6 1.57 15.40 -4.10
C LEU A 6 0.21 14.79 -4.39
N LEU A 7 0.14 13.55 -4.89
CA LEU A 7 -1.13 12.88 -5.17
C LEU A 7 -2.01 12.82 -3.91
N VAL A 8 -1.45 12.38 -2.78
CA VAL A 8 -2.20 12.27 -1.51
C VAL A 8 -2.61 13.64 -0.98
N THR A 9 -1.74 14.64 -1.11
CA THR A 9 -1.97 15.96 -0.52
C THR A 9 -2.96 16.77 -1.35
N VAL A 10 -2.86 16.71 -2.68
CA VAL A 10 -3.66 17.52 -3.62
C VAL A 10 -5.05 16.94 -3.84
N THR A 11 -5.23 15.61 -3.78
CA THR A 11 -6.52 14.96 -4.06
C THR A 11 -7.68 15.51 -3.22
N PRO A 12 -7.57 15.67 -1.89
CA PRO A 12 -8.64 16.26 -1.08
C PRO A 12 -9.00 17.69 -1.48
N PHE A 13 -8.02 18.51 -1.89
CA PHE A 13 -8.28 19.88 -2.33
C PHE A 13 -8.97 19.92 -3.69
N VAL A 14 -8.52 19.10 -4.65
CA VAL A 14 -9.15 19.03 -5.97
C VAL A 14 -10.59 18.53 -5.83
N LEU A 15 -10.81 17.44 -5.11
CA LEU A 15 -12.16 16.91 -4.88
C LEU A 15 -13.03 17.88 -4.09
N GLY A 16 -12.49 18.49 -3.03
CA GLY A 16 -13.20 19.43 -2.18
C GLY A 16 -13.59 20.73 -2.86
N TYR A 17 -12.71 21.33 -3.67
CA TYR A 17 -12.99 22.60 -4.35
C TYR A 17 -13.76 22.42 -5.66
N VAL A 18 -13.50 21.38 -6.44
CA VAL A 18 -14.12 21.20 -7.77
C VAL A 18 -15.47 20.48 -7.67
N PHE A 19 -15.59 19.47 -6.80
CA PHE A 19 -16.78 18.61 -6.71
C PHE A 19 -17.55 18.77 -5.39
N GLY A 20 -16.98 19.50 -4.43
CA GLY A 20 -17.61 19.81 -3.16
C GLY A 20 -17.49 18.70 -2.09
N PRO A 21 -17.97 18.99 -0.87
CA PRO A 21 -17.78 18.11 0.29
C PRO A 21 -18.52 16.77 0.18
N LYS A 22 -19.63 16.70 -0.58
CA LYS A 22 -20.39 15.45 -0.79
C LYS A 22 -19.58 14.43 -1.59
N ALA A 23 -18.83 14.86 -2.60
CA ALA A 23 -17.95 13.98 -3.36
C ALA A 23 -16.81 13.43 -2.50
N LEU A 24 -16.25 14.29 -1.63
CA LEU A 24 -15.22 13.93 -0.65
C LEU A 24 -15.71 12.82 0.31
N LEU A 25 -16.95 12.95 0.78
CA LEU A 25 -17.61 11.98 1.66
C LEU A 25 -17.83 10.61 0.99
N GLY A 26 -18.06 10.57 -0.33
CA GLY A 26 -18.13 9.31 -1.08
C GLY A 26 -16.76 8.72 -1.37
N PHE A 27 -15.77 9.57 -1.68
CA PHE A 27 -14.42 9.15 -2.04
C PHE A 27 -13.66 8.52 -0.86
N LEU A 28 -13.70 9.13 0.33
CA LEU A 28 -12.90 8.69 1.47
C LEU A 28 -13.21 7.25 1.92
N PRO A 29 -14.48 6.83 2.15
CA PRO A 29 -14.80 5.44 2.47
C PRO A 29 -14.36 4.48 1.36
N GLY A 30 -14.54 4.85 0.08
CA GLY A 30 -14.09 4.05 -1.05
C GLY A 30 -12.57 3.84 -1.07
N ALA A 31 -11.80 4.90 -0.82
CA ALA A 31 -10.35 4.84 -0.71
C ALA A 31 -9.90 3.99 0.50
N ILE A 32 -10.62 4.05 1.62
CA ILE A 32 -10.34 3.22 2.81
C ILE A 32 -10.55 1.73 2.50
N VAL A 33 -11.75 1.36 2.05
CA VAL A 33 -12.09 -0.07 1.89
C VAL A 33 -11.27 -0.74 0.80
N SER A 34 -10.91 -0.03 -0.27
CA SER A 34 -10.03 -0.54 -1.32
C SER A 34 -8.56 -0.56 -0.89
N GLY A 35 -8.07 0.52 -0.29
CA GLY A 35 -6.66 0.66 0.07
C GLY A 35 -6.22 -0.28 1.19
N VAL A 36 -7.10 -0.61 2.16
CA VAL A 36 -6.80 -1.58 3.22
C VAL A 36 -6.55 -2.98 2.64
N GLN A 37 -7.36 -3.43 1.68
CA GLN A 37 -7.18 -4.73 1.05
C GLN A 37 -5.84 -4.84 0.30
N MET A 38 -5.47 -3.78 -0.43
CA MET A 38 -4.18 -3.72 -1.12
C MET A 38 -2.99 -3.64 -0.14
N ALA A 39 -3.10 -2.84 0.92
CA ALA A 39 -2.03 -2.69 1.91
C ALA A 39 -1.71 -4.02 2.62
N VAL A 40 -2.76 -4.75 3.01
CA VAL A 40 -2.62 -6.04 3.70
C VAL A 40 -2.06 -7.10 2.76
N SER A 41 -2.60 -7.23 1.54
CA SER A 41 -2.13 -8.22 0.57
C SER A 41 -0.67 -7.98 0.17
N ALA A 42 -0.29 -6.74 -0.16
CA ALA A 42 1.10 -6.40 -0.52
C ALA A 42 2.09 -6.71 0.61
N SER A 43 1.76 -6.32 1.85
CA SER A 43 2.63 -6.55 3.01
C SER A 43 2.79 -8.03 3.33
N ASN A 44 1.68 -8.78 3.31
CA ASN A 44 1.70 -10.21 3.62
C ASN A 44 2.39 -11.03 2.54
N THR A 45 2.15 -10.73 1.26
CA THR A 45 2.78 -11.44 0.15
C THR A 45 4.30 -11.21 0.15
N GLY A 46 4.77 -9.98 0.32
CA GLY A 46 6.21 -9.72 0.39
C GLY A 46 6.87 -10.35 1.62
N GLY A 47 6.20 -10.31 2.78
CA GLY A 47 6.68 -11.00 3.98
C GLY A 47 6.73 -12.51 3.84
N ALA A 48 5.74 -13.11 3.15
CA ALA A 48 5.71 -14.53 2.87
C ALA A 48 6.87 -14.96 1.94
N TRP A 49 7.17 -14.19 0.90
CA TRP A 49 8.30 -14.49 0.01
C TRP A 49 9.66 -14.35 0.69
N ASP A 50 9.87 -13.32 1.54
CA ASP A 50 11.09 -13.21 2.35
C ASP A 50 11.26 -14.40 3.30
N ASN A 51 10.17 -14.78 3.99
CA ASN A 51 10.19 -15.91 4.91
C ASN A 51 10.39 -17.24 4.18
N ALA A 52 9.83 -17.42 2.98
CA ALA A 52 10.09 -18.60 2.15
C ALA A 52 11.56 -18.70 1.72
N LYS A 53 12.17 -17.58 1.31
CA LYS A 53 13.61 -17.50 1.03
C LYS A 53 14.43 -17.86 2.28
N LYS A 54 14.14 -17.26 3.43
CA LYS A 54 14.82 -17.54 4.71
C LYS A 54 14.65 -18.99 5.16
N TYR A 55 13.49 -19.60 4.91
CA TYR A 55 13.21 -21.00 5.22
C TYR A 55 14.13 -21.95 4.44
N ILE A 56 14.36 -21.67 3.15
CA ILE A 56 15.32 -22.39 2.32
C ILE A 56 16.76 -22.15 2.80
N GLU A 57 17.11 -20.90 3.09
CA GLU A 57 18.46 -20.53 3.56
C GLU A 57 18.82 -21.16 4.92
N ALA A 58 17.83 -21.37 5.79
CA ALA A 58 18.00 -22.08 7.06
C ALA A 58 18.06 -23.62 6.90
N GLY A 59 17.87 -24.15 5.69
CA GLY A 59 17.97 -25.58 5.40
C GLY A 59 16.81 -26.41 5.94
N PHE A 60 15.63 -25.80 6.10
CA PHE A 60 14.42 -26.50 6.53
C PHE A 60 13.68 -27.17 5.36
N MET A 61 13.90 -26.72 4.12
CA MET A 61 13.29 -27.31 2.94
C MET A 61 14.05 -28.57 2.50
N VAL A 62 13.32 -29.66 2.30
CA VAL A 62 13.83 -30.95 1.82
C VAL A 62 13.09 -31.33 0.54
N GLU A 63 13.83 -31.66 -0.50
CA GLU A 63 13.30 -32.16 -1.77
C GLU A 63 14.05 -33.44 -2.13
N ASN A 64 13.34 -34.50 -2.52
CA ASN A 64 13.93 -35.80 -2.86
C ASN A 64 14.85 -36.40 -1.77
N GLY A 65 14.60 -36.09 -0.50
CA GLY A 65 15.40 -36.56 0.64
C GLY A 65 16.66 -35.73 0.92
N GLU A 66 16.97 -34.71 0.11
CA GLU A 66 18.09 -33.80 0.34
C GLU A 66 17.63 -32.40 0.74
N LYS A 67 18.40 -31.75 1.62
CA LYS A 67 18.15 -30.35 1.98
C LYS A 67 18.43 -29.46 0.77
N VAL A 68 17.48 -28.60 0.43
CA VAL A 68 17.65 -27.59 -0.61
C VAL A 68 18.74 -26.62 -0.16
N LYS A 69 19.84 -26.57 -0.92
CA LYS A 69 21.00 -25.72 -0.60
C LYS A 69 20.84 -24.31 -1.16
N LYS A 70 21.51 -23.36 -0.53
CA LYS A 70 21.69 -22.01 -1.06
C LYS A 70 22.35 -22.07 -2.44
N GLY A 71 21.83 -21.32 -3.41
CA GLY A 71 22.30 -21.32 -4.80
C GLY A 71 21.65 -22.38 -5.72
N SER A 72 20.80 -23.27 -5.18
CA SER A 72 19.93 -24.14 -5.99
C SER A 72 18.93 -23.32 -6.82
N GLU A 73 18.32 -23.95 -7.84
CA GLU A 73 17.28 -23.29 -8.64
C GLU A 73 16.09 -22.82 -7.79
N ILE A 74 15.68 -23.63 -6.81
CA ILE A 74 14.59 -23.27 -5.88
C ILE A 74 14.97 -22.05 -5.04
N HIS A 75 16.21 -21.99 -4.52
CA HIS A 75 16.68 -20.81 -3.80
C HIS A 75 16.68 -19.56 -4.69
N LYS A 76 17.13 -19.67 -5.94
CA LYS A 76 17.08 -18.55 -6.89
C LYS A 76 15.65 -18.09 -7.18
N ALA A 77 14.70 -19.01 -7.33
CA ALA A 77 13.29 -18.67 -7.50
C ALA A 77 12.71 -17.94 -6.27
N ALA A 78 13.07 -18.37 -5.06
CA ALA A 78 12.67 -17.69 -3.83
C ALA A 78 13.28 -16.28 -3.69
N VAL A 79 14.53 -16.10 -4.13
CA VAL A 79 15.17 -14.77 -4.20
C VAL A 79 14.43 -13.85 -5.16
N ILE A 80 13.98 -14.34 -6.31
CA ILE A 80 13.17 -13.55 -7.25
C ILE A 80 11.85 -13.13 -6.57
N GLY A 81 11.16 -14.05 -5.89
CA GLY A 81 9.94 -13.74 -5.14
C GLY A 81 10.15 -12.66 -4.09
N ASP A 82 11.21 -12.75 -3.29
CA ASP A 82 11.55 -11.73 -2.28
C ASP A 82 11.87 -10.38 -2.92
N THR A 83 12.61 -10.36 -4.03
CA THR A 83 12.96 -9.12 -4.75
C THR A 83 11.70 -8.41 -5.29
N VAL A 84 10.69 -9.17 -5.72
CA VAL A 84 9.38 -8.60 -6.10
C VAL A 84 8.59 -8.15 -4.86
N GLY A 85 8.74 -8.87 -3.75
CA GLY A 85 8.09 -8.60 -2.47
C GLY A 85 8.63 -7.39 -1.71
N ASP A 86 9.90 -7.03 -1.87
CA ASP A 86 10.54 -5.90 -1.19
C ASP A 86 9.82 -4.55 -1.43
N PRO A 87 9.55 -4.11 -2.67
CA PRO A 87 8.80 -2.87 -2.88
C PRO A 87 7.35 -2.95 -2.38
N LEU A 88 6.76 -4.16 -2.35
CA LEU A 88 5.40 -4.38 -1.85
C LEU A 88 5.31 -4.23 -0.32
N LYS A 89 6.21 -4.89 0.42
CA LYS A 89 6.16 -4.93 1.89
C LYS A 89 6.84 -3.72 2.55
N ASP A 90 7.85 -3.12 1.92
CA ASP A 90 8.65 -2.06 2.54
C ASP A 90 8.33 -0.66 1.99
N THR A 91 7.68 -0.56 0.82
CA THR A 91 7.37 0.74 0.21
C THR A 91 5.87 0.96 0.03
N SER A 92 5.21 0.25 -0.89
CA SER A 92 3.83 0.56 -1.27
C SER A 92 2.80 0.11 -0.23
N GLY A 93 2.92 -1.10 0.32
CA GLY A 93 2.01 -1.66 1.32
C GLY A 93 1.88 -0.78 2.57
N PRO A 94 2.97 -0.46 3.27
CA PRO A 94 2.93 0.41 4.45
C PRO A 94 2.47 1.84 4.12
N SER A 95 2.86 2.38 2.96
CA SER A 95 2.51 3.74 2.55
C SER A 95 1.02 3.95 2.29
N LEU A 96 0.30 2.91 1.86
CA LEU A 96 -1.15 2.97 1.63
C LEU A 96 -1.93 3.29 2.92
N ASN A 97 -1.46 2.81 4.08
CA ASN A 97 -2.10 3.12 5.36
C ASN A 97 -1.93 4.61 5.73
N ILE A 98 -0.76 5.18 5.43
CA ILE A 98 -0.47 6.60 5.65
C ILE A 98 -1.31 7.46 4.70
N LEU A 99 -1.39 7.06 3.42
CA LEU A 99 -2.17 7.73 2.38
C LEU A 99 -3.64 7.93 2.83
N ILE A 100 -4.26 6.87 3.33
CA ILE A 100 -5.65 6.90 3.78
C ILE A 100 -5.84 7.86 4.97
N LYS A 101 -4.99 7.75 6.00
CA LYS A 101 -5.10 8.58 7.21
C LYS A 101 -4.84 10.05 6.90
N LEU A 102 -3.85 10.35 6.06
CA LEU A 102 -3.51 11.72 5.71
C LEU A 102 -4.65 12.38 4.92
N MET A 103 -5.22 11.70 3.92
CA MET A 103 -6.37 12.24 3.18
C MET A 103 -7.58 12.49 4.08
N ALA A 104 -7.85 11.61 5.04
CA ALA A 104 -8.96 11.79 5.98
C ALA A 104 -8.76 13.01 6.89
N ILE A 105 -7.54 13.22 7.41
CA ILE A 105 -7.22 14.38 8.26
C ILE A 105 -7.29 15.68 7.46
N LEU A 106 -6.69 15.73 6.26
CA LEU A 106 -6.76 16.92 5.40
C LEU A 106 -8.21 17.27 5.05
N SER A 107 -8.99 16.26 4.70
CA SER A 107 -10.43 16.41 4.42
C SER A 107 -11.20 16.98 5.60
N LEU A 108 -10.94 16.49 6.81
CA LEU A 108 -11.59 16.94 8.03
C LEU A 108 -11.23 18.40 8.38
N VAL A 109 -9.94 18.74 8.34
CA VAL A 109 -9.44 20.08 8.67
C VAL A 109 -9.98 21.13 7.71
N PHE A 110 -10.02 20.82 6.41
CA PHE A 110 -10.44 21.77 5.37
C PHE A 110 -11.93 21.70 5.01
N CYS A 111 -12.71 20.82 5.62
CA CYS A 111 -14.13 20.62 5.34
C CYS A 111 -14.96 21.92 5.36
N LYS A 112 -14.71 22.79 6.36
CA LYS A 112 -15.39 24.09 6.47
C LYS A 112 -15.09 25.01 5.27
N TYR A 113 -13.85 25.01 4.79
CA TYR A 113 -13.45 25.82 3.64
C TYR A 113 -14.05 25.32 2.33
N PHE A 114 -14.20 23.99 2.17
CA PHE A 114 -14.88 23.40 1.01
C PHE A 114 -16.39 23.71 1.00
N SER A 115 -17.01 23.89 2.17
CA SER A 115 -18.45 24.12 2.29
C SER A 115 -18.87 25.60 2.15
N GLN A 116 -17.92 26.53 2.21
CA GLN A 116 -18.19 27.98 2.16
C GLN A 116 -18.20 28.57 0.74
N GLN A 117 -17.96 27.75 -0.29
CA GLN A 117 -17.84 28.19 -1.68
C GLN A 117 -19.21 28.24 -2.39
N PRO A 118 -19.44 29.22 -3.30
CA PRO A 118 -20.75 29.48 -3.92
C PRO A 118 -21.25 28.36 -4.85
N LEU A 119 -20.39 27.41 -5.24
CA LEU A 119 -20.71 26.27 -6.12
C LEU A 119 -21.43 25.10 -5.39
N SER A 120 -21.63 25.20 -4.08
CA SER A 120 -22.33 24.19 -3.26
C SER A 120 -23.84 24.45 -3.11
N LYS A 121 -24.40 25.45 -3.79
CA LYS A 121 -25.85 25.66 -3.90
C LYS A 121 -26.39 25.10 -5.19
#